data_AF-A0A968LUT2-F1
#
_entry.id   AF-A0A968LUT2-F1
#
_cell.length_a   1.000
_cell.length_b   1.000
_cell.length_c   1.000
_cell.angle_alpha   90.00
_cell.angle_beta   90.00
_cell.angle_gamma   90.00
#
_symmetry.space_group_name_H-M   'P 1'
#
loop_
_entity.id
_entity.type
_entity.pdbx_description
1 polymer ?
#
loop_
_entity_poly.entity_id
_entity_poly.type
_entity_poly.pdbx_seq_one_letter_code
_entity_poly.pdbx_strand_id
1 'polypeptide(L)'
;MKLLSIKLCNFRQFHGKTPELILASGKQNTTIIHGNNGSGKTTILNAFTWVLYEKFTAAFSSPHLLVNKRAINEAEIGVSVDCWVEVQFEHENKRYQVKRKCYACRDKDNKIQYSQNKFFMLVAGDDGRWYPPLQQPDEIINRILPESLHQYFFFDGEHIDHIFRANKQSNIAEDTKELLGVKVLDRAIEHLKKQRKLYKMSGKKLAI
;
A
#
# COMPACT_ATOMS: atom_id res chain seq x y z
N MET A 1 4.22 -9.61 6.80
CA MET A 1 5.15 -8.54 6.40
C MET A 1 5.77 -7.92 7.65
N LYS A 2 7.07 -7.64 7.67
CA LYS A 2 7.77 -6.94 8.75
C LYS A 2 8.46 -5.69 8.19
N LEU A 3 8.01 -4.51 8.58
CA LEU A 3 8.59 -3.25 8.12
C LEU A 3 9.98 -3.04 8.76
N LEU A 4 10.96 -2.63 7.97
CA LEU A 4 12.35 -2.42 8.41
C LEU A 4 12.70 -0.93 8.46
N SER A 5 12.38 -0.18 7.41
CA SER A 5 12.65 1.25 7.35
C SER A 5 11.73 2.01 6.40
N ILE A 6 11.68 3.33 6.56
CA ILE A 6 11.02 4.25 5.64
C ILE A 6 11.88 5.50 5.41
N LYS A 7 11.88 5.98 4.15
CA LYS A 7 12.48 7.24 3.71
C LYS A 7 11.46 8.03 2.89
N LEU A 8 11.44 9.34 3.06
CA LEU A 8 10.55 10.23 2.33
C LEU A 8 11.34 11.34 1.64
N CYS A 9 10.81 11.87 0.56
CA CYS A 9 11.32 13.08 -0.09
C CYS A 9 10.18 13.97 -0.52
N ASN A 10 10.18 15.22 -0.04
CA ASN A 10 9.17 16.24 -0.37
C ASN A 10 7.72 15.72 -0.23
N PHE A 11 7.46 14.87 0.76
CA PHE A 11 6.16 14.27 0.96
C PHE A 11 5.39 15.02 2.06
N ARG A 12 4.34 15.74 1.67
CA ARG A 12 3.49 16.55 2.55
C ARG A 12 4.34 17.53 3.36
N GLN A 13 4.25 17.51 4.68
CA GLN A 13 5.05 18.36 5.58
C GLN A 13 6.57 18.06 5.59
N PHE A 14 7.01 16.90 5.08
CA PHE A 14 8.41 16.52 5.07
C PHE A 14 9.11 17.17 3.87
N HIS A 15 9.87 18.23 4.11
CA HIS A 15 10.65 18.95 3.11
C HIS A 15 12.03 18.30 2.93
N GLY A 16 12.48 18.21 1.67
CA GLY A 16 13.73 17.55 1.33
C GLY A 16 13.68 16.04 1.55
N LYS A 17 14.87 15.42 1.56
CA LYS A 17 15.04 13.99 1.87
C LYS A 17 15.11 13.80 3.38
N THR A 18 14.24 12.97 3.94
CA THR A 18 14.32 12.61 5.36
C THR A 18 15.49 11.64 5.60
N PRO A 19 16.02 11.58 6.82
CA PRO A 19 16.81 10.43 7.26
C PRO A 19 16.04 9.12 7.09
N GLU A 20 16.77 8.01 7.07
CA GLU A 20 16.17 6.69 7.16
C GLU A 20 15.60 6.48 8.56
N LEU A 21 14.28 6.33 8.64
CA LEU A 21 13.64 5.92 9.89
C LEU A 21 13.71 4.40 9.98
N ILE A 22 14.58 3.88 10.84
CA ILE A 22 14.70 2.45 11.12
C ILE A 22 13.66 2.05 12.16
N LEU A 23 12.89 1.01 11.86
CA LEU A 23 11.85 0.48 12.74
C LEU A 23 12.43 -0.62 13.65
N ALA A 24 11.96 -0.64 14.89
CA ALA A 24 12.40 -1.56 15.92
C ALA A 24 12.11 -3.03 15.54
N SER A 25 12.99 -3.94 15.95
CA SER A 25 12.87 -5.37 15.64
C SER A 25 13.45 -6.27 16.74
N GLY A 26 13.14 -7.58 16.68
CA GLY A 26 13.64 -8.55 17.65
C GLY A 26 12.90 -8.47 18.99
N LYS A 27 13.64 -8.47 20.10
CA LYS A 27 13.06 -8.42 21.46
C LYS A 27 12.38 -7.10 21.79
N GLN A 28 12.82 -6.01 21.17
CA GLN A 28 12.18 -4.70 21.26
C GLN A 28 11.59 -4.38 19.89
N ASN A 29 10.39 -4.88 19.64
CA ASN A 29 9.71 -4.82 18.34
C ASN A 29 8.69 -3.66 18.23
N THR A 30 8.71 -2.73 19.18
CA THR A 30 7.78 -1.60 19.22
C THR A 30 8.50 -0.32 18.85
N THR A 31 8.03 0.37 17.82
CA THR A 31 8.48 1.72 17.46
C THR A 31 7.42 2.73 17.89
N ILE A 32 7.80 3.73 18.69
CA ILE A 32 6.92 4.82 19.09
C ILE A 32 7.36 6.08 18.37
N ILE A 33 6.48 6.65 17.54
CA ILE A 33 6.69 7.95 16.90
C ILE A 33 5.88 8.98 17.67
N HIS A 34 6.57 9.80 18.47
CA HIS A 34 5.95 10.86 19.26
C HIS A 34 6.16 12.23 18.61
N GLY A 35 5.15 13.10 18.72
CA GLY A 35 5.19 14.46 18.21
C GLY A 35 3.85 15.17 18.39
N ASN A 36 3.85 16.48 18.27
CA ASN A 36 2.65 17.31 18.46
C ASN A 36 1.60 17.06 17.37
N ASN A 37 0.38 17.53 17.58
CA ASN A 37 -0.63 17.54 16.52
C ASN A 37 -0.15 18.42 15.35
N GLY A 38 -0.37 17.96 14.13
CA GLY A 38 0.19 18.60 12.93
C GLY A 38 1.68 18.32 12.67
N SER A 39 2.39 17.59 13.54
CA SER A 39 3.76 17.11 13.25
C SER A 39 3.77 15.94 12.25
N GLY A 40 2.59 15.55 11.75
CA GLY A 40 2.23 14.47 10.82
C GLY A 40 2.80 13.09 11.07
N LYS A 41 2.54 12.62 12.29
CA LYS A 41 2.40 11.20 12.61
C LYS A 41 1.49 10.48 11.61
N THR A 42 0.29 11.02 11.36
CA THR A 42 -0.67 10.51 10.36
C THR A 42 -0.13 10.58 8.92
N THR A 43 0.79 11.52 8.62
CA THR A 43 1.46 11.57 7.31
C THR A 43 2.41 10.39 7.14
N ILE A 44 3.18 10.01 8.17
CA ILE A 44 4.05 8.82 8.12
C ILE A 44 3.21 7.56 7.93
N LEU A 45 2.09 7.42 8.66
CA LEU A 45 1.15 6.32 8.45
C LEU A 45 0.68 6.24 7.00
N ASN A 46 0.23 7.37 6.44
CA ASN A 46 -0.22 7.45 5.05
C ASN A 46 0.88 7.26 4.02
N ALA A 47 2.15 7.50 4.39
CA ALA A 47 3.27 7.22 3.50
C ALA A 47 3.40 5.71 3.23
N PHE A 48 3.14 4.86 4.23
CA PHE A 48 3.11 3.40 4.04
C PHE A 48 1.97 2.97 3.13
N THR A 49 0.76 3.48 3.33
CA THR A 49 -0.39 3.10 2.49
C THR A 49 -0.24 3.63 1.06
N TRP A 50 0.31 4.84 0.91
CA TRP A 50 0.53 5.43 -0.40
C TRP A 50 1.60 4.68 -1.19
N VAL A 51 2.75 4.35 -0.58
CA VAL A 51 3.81 3.63 -1.30
C VAL A 51 3.33 2.25 -1.74
N LEU A 52 2.61 1.52 -0.89
CA LEU A 52 2.17 0.16 -1.16
C LEU A 52 0.99 0.09 -2.12
N TYR A 53 -0.01 0.96 -1.99
CA TYR A 53 -1.32 0.81 -2.63
C TYR A 53 -1.81 2.06 -3.37
N GLU A 54 -1.07 3.17 -3.34
CA GLU A 54 -1.56 4.47 -3.81
C GLU A 54 -2.85 4.94 -3.09
N LYS A 55 -3.05 4.46 -1.86
CA LYS A 55 -4.22 4.77 -1.03
C LYS A 55 -3.86 5.57 0.20
N PHE A 56 -4.86 6.23 0.75
CA PHE A 56 -4.78 7.00 1.98
C PHE A 56 -5.86 6.56 2.95
N THR A 57 -5.64 6.78 4.24
CA THR A 57 -6.66 6.60 5.25
C THR A 57 -7.80 7.61 5.05
N ALA A 58 -9.00 7.29 5.53
CA ALA A 58 -10.18 8.12 5.34
C ALA A 58 -10.03 9.56 5.88
N ALA A 59 -9.21 9.73 6.93
CA ALA A 59 -8.91 11.02 7.53
C ALA A 59 -7.91 11.88 6.71
N PHE A 60 -7.38 11.38 5.60
CA PHE A 60 -6.36 12.08 4.83
C PHE A 60 -6.97 13.12 3.89
N SER A 61 -6.84 14.39 4.29
CA SER A 61 -7.34 15.51 3.50
C SER A 61 -6.52 15.76 2.23
N SER A 62 -7.19 16.15 1.14
CA SER A 62 -6.53 16.55 -0.12
C SER A 62 -5.50 15.52 -0.62
N PRO A 63 -5.93 14.29 -1.01
CA PRO A 63 -5.03 13.21 -1.44
C PRO A 63 -4.21 13.56 -2.68
N HIS A 64 -4.66 14.53 -3.48
CA HIS A 64 -3.93 15.03 -4.65
C HIS A 64 -2.76 15.96 -4.30
N LEU A 65 -2.68 16.49 -3.08
CA LEU A 65 -1.63 17.42 -2.65
C LEU A 65 -0.52 16.70 -1.90
N LEU A 66 0.29 15.93 -2.63
CA LEU A 66 1.35 15.09 -2.05
C LEU A 66 2.67 15.84 -1.88
N VAL A 67 3.00 16.72 -2.81
CA VAL A 67 4.30 17.39 -2.79
C VAL A 67 4.33 18.46 -1.70
N ASN A 68 5.46 18.55 -1.01
CA ASN A 68 5.71 19.56 -0.01
C ASN A 68 5.56 20.97 -0.60
N LYS A 69 4.72 21.79 0.04
CA LYS A 69 4.41 23.16 -0.41
C LYS A 69 5.65 24.06 -0.50
N ARG A 70 6.60 23.90 0.41
CA ARG A 70 7.85 24.67 0.38
C ARG A 70 8.70 24.24 -0.81
N ALA A 71 8.86 22.94 -1.05
CA ALA A 71 9.66 22.41 -2.15
C ALA A 71 9.15 22.87 -3.52
N ILE A 72 7.83 22.84 -3.75
CA ILE A 72 7.24 23.30 -5.02
C ILE A 72 7.28 24.83 -5.19
N ASN A 73 7.26 25.59 -4.09
CA ASN A 73 7.34 27.05 -4.14
C ASN A 73 8.77 27.56 -4.38
N GLU A 74 9.76 26.86 -3.84
CA GLU A 74 11.19 27.13 -4.05
C GLU A 74 11.66 26.76 -5.46
N ALA A 75 10.96 25.83 -6.14
CA ALA A 75 11.27 25.44 -7.50
C ALA A 75 10.87 26.50 -8.53
N GLU A 76 11.71 26.67 -9.56
CA GLU A 76 11.40 27.54 -10.69
C GLU A 76 10.18 27.03 -11.49
N ILE A 77 9.50 27.95 -12.17
CA ILE A 77 8.34 27.62 -12.99
C ILE A 77 8.77 26.65 -14.11
N GLY A 78 8.00 25.58 -14.29
CA GLY A 78 8.29 24.52 -15.25
C GLY A 78 9.32 23.49 -14.78
N VAL A 79 10.02 23.73 -13.67
CA VAL A 79 10.96 22.75 -13.09
C VAL A 79 10.21 21.74 -12.22
N SER A 80 10.47 20.45 -12.47
CA SER A 80 9.84 19.37 -11.72
C SER A 80 10.52 19.13 -10.37
N VAL A 81 9.70 19.00 -9.32
CA VAL A 81 10.09 18.60 -7.98
C VAL A 81 9.78 17.13 -7.75
N ASP A 82 10.77 16.40 -7.26
CA ASP A 82 10.66 15.00 -6.90
C ASP A 82 9.88 14.81 -5.60
N CYS A 83 8.87 13.94 -5.61
CA CYS A 83 8.19 13.46 -4.42
C CYS A 83 8.18 11.93 -4.39
N TRP A 84 8.67 11.32 -3.32
CA TRP A 84 8.68 9.86 -3.21
C TRP A 84 8.67 9.38 -1.77
N VAL A 85 8.24 8.14 -1.61
CA VAL A 85 8.33 7.35 -0.39
C VAL A 85 8.97 6.02 -0.75
N GLU A 86 9.91 5.59 0.08
CA GLU A 86 10.63 4.32 -0.06
C GLU A 86 10.52 3.56 1.26
N VAL A 87 10.16 2.28 1.17
CA VAL A 87 10.00 1.40 2.32
C VAL A 87 10.79 0.13 2.09
N GLN A 88 11.55 -0.28 3.11
CA GLN A 88 12.15 -1.60 3.15
C GLN A 88 11.38 -2.48 4.12
N PHE A 89 11.14 -3.73 3.74
CA PHE A 89 10.45 -4.70 4.56
C PHE A 89 10.95 -6.12 4.30
N GLU A 90 10.62 -7.02 5.21
CA GLU A 90 10.96 -8.43 5.17
C GLU A 90 9.68 -9.28 5.14
N HIS A 91 9.69 -10.34 4.35
CA HIS A 91 8.62 -11.34 4.31
C HIS A 91 9.21 -12.68 3.87
N GLU A 92 8.92 -13.75 4.60
CA GLU A 92 9.43 -15.11 4.32
C GLU A 92 10.96 -15.14 4.11
N ASN A 93 11.70 -14.46 5.00
CA ASN A 93 13.16 -14.30 4.97
C ASN A 93 13.72 -13.59 3.71
N LYS A 94 12.88 -13.01 2.87
CA LYS A 94 13.28 -12.17 1.73
C LYS A 94 13.12 -10.69 2.08
N ARG A 95 14.10 -9.88 1.65
CA ARG A 95 14.06 -8.43 1.80
C ARG A 95 13.56 -7.78 0.53
N TYR A 96 12.67 -6.82 0.71
CA TYR A 96 12.03 -6.05 -0.35
C TYR A 96 12.30 -4.57 -0.11
N GLN A 97 12.50 -3.83 -1.19
CA GLN A 97 12.50 -2.39 -1.21
C GLN A 97 11.47 -1.93 -2.23
N VAL A 98 10.49 -1.17 -1.77
CA VAL A 98 9.47 -0.56 -2.63
C VAL A 98 9.61 0.94 -2.62
N LYS A 99 9.41 1.56 -3.79
CA LYS A 99 9.46 3.00 -3.95
C LYS A 99 8.35 3.47 -4.85
N ARG A 100 7.54 4.42 -4.39
CA ARG A 100 6.57 5.12 -5.21
C ARG A 100 7.02 6.56 -5.38
N LYS A 101 7.03 7.05 -6.62
CA LYS A 101 7.53 8.37 -6.99
C LYS A 101 6.55 9.09 -7.91
N CYS A 102 6.35 10.37 -7.68
CA CYS A 102 5.76 11.31 -8.62
C CYS A 102 6.62 12.56 -8.74
N TYR A 103 6.30 13.36 -9.76
CA TYR A 103 6.87 14.67 -9.97
C TYR A 103 5.75 15.69 -9.92
N ALA A 104 6.03 16.87 -9.40
CA ALA A 104 5.13 18.01 -9.56
C ALA A 104 5.89 19.21 -10.10
N CYS A 105 5.27 19.93 -11.02
CA CYS A 105 5.79 21.20 -11.51
C CYS A 105 4.76 22.30 -11.27
N ARG A 106 5.27 23.52 -11.07
CA ARG A 106 4.46 24.73 -11.00
C ARG A 106 4.42 25.37 -12.38
N ASP A 107 3.22 25.64 -12.89
CA ASP A 107 3.06 26.36 -14.15
C ASP A 107 3.08 27.89 -13.97
N LYS A 108 2.93 28.62 -15.08
CA LYS A 108 2.96 30.09 -15.10
C LYS A 108 1.79 30.72 -14.34
N ASP A 109 0.69 29.99 -14.14
CA ASP A 109 -0.49 30.43 -13.41
C ASP A 109 -0.45 30.02 -11.92
N ASN A 110 0.71 29.57 -11.42
CA ASN A 110 0.91 29.00 -10.10
C ASN A 110 0.07 27.73 -9.80
N LYS A 111 -0.46 27.05 -10.82
CA LYS A 111 -1.12 25.76 -10.63
C LYS A 111 -0.05 24.66 -10.57
N ILE A 112 -0.32 23.68 -9.71
CA ILE A 112 0.57 22.52 -9.52
C ILE A 112 0.06 21.38 -10.38
N GLN A 113 0.89 20.91 -11.30
CA GLN A 113 0.61 19.75 -12.14
C GLN A 113 1.41 18.55 -11.64
N TYR A 114 0.75 17.40 -11.55
CA TYR A 114 1.35 16.15 -11.06
C TYR A 114 1.54 15.17 -12.22
N SER A 115 2.68 14.49 -12.23
CA SER A 115 2.89 13.33 -13.10
C SER A 115 2.10 12.13 -12.61
N GLN A 116 1.94 11.12 -13.46
CA GLN A 116 1.53 9.79 -13.01
C GLN A 116 2.51 9.24 -11.97
N ASN A 117 1.96 8.48 -11.02
CA ASN A 117 2.74 7.78 -10.01
C ASN A 117 3.48 6.61 -10.66
N LYS A 118 4.77 6.46 -10.34
CA LYS A 118 5.61 5.33 -10.77
C LYS A 118 5.92 4.47 -9.56
N PHE A 119 5.70 3.16 -9.69
CA PHE A 119 5.94 2.20 -8.63
C PHE A 119 7.10 1.27 -9.01
N PHE A 120 8.05 1.14 -8.09
CA PHE A 120 9.27 0.37 -8.26
C PHE A 120 9.43 -0.61 -7.10
N MET A 121 9.96 -1.79 -7.39
CA MET A 121 10.31 -2.78 -6.39
C MET A 121 11.68 -3.38 -6.72
N LEU A 122 12.45 -3.64 -5.68
CA LEU A 122 13.65 -4.46 -5.70
C LEU A 122 13.51 -5.56 -4.65
N VAL A 123 14.07 -6.72 -4.95
CA VAL A 123 14.13 -7.88 -4.06
C VAL A 123 15.59 -8.26 -3.85
N ALA A 124 15.98 -8.52 -2.60
CA ALA A 124 17.32 -8.99 -2.30
C ALA A 124 17.49 -10.45 -2.76
N GLY A 125 18.51 -10.71 -3.56
CA GLY A 125 18.96 -12.05 -3.93
C GLY A 125 19.82 -12.68 -2.83
N ASP A 126 20.07 -13.98 -2.97
CA ASP A 126 20.90 -14.76 -2.04
C ASP A 126 22.36 -14.30 -2.02
N ASP A 127 22.80 -13.63 -3.09
CA ASP A 127 24.10 -12.96 -3.23
C ASP A 127 24.18 -11.60 -2.51
N GLY A 128 23.10 -11.18 -1.86
CA GLY A 128 22.99 -9.90 -1.15
C GLY A 128 22.76 -8.69 -2.05
N ARG A 129 22.62 -8.87 -3.38
CA ARG A 129 22.36 -7.79 -4.33
C ARG A 129 20.86 -7.58 -4.53
N TRP A 130 20.49 -6.41 -5.03
CA TRP A 130 19.10 -6.03 -5.28
C TRP A 130 18.75 -6.20 -6.75
N TYR A 131 17.64 -6.89 -7.03
CA TYR A 131 17.16 -7.17 -8.37
C TYR A 131 15.71 -6.74 -8.56
N PRO A 132 15.31 -6.28 -9.77
CA PRO A 132 13.91 -6.11 -10.09
C PRO A 132 13.20 -7.48 -10.06
N PRO A 133 11.95 -7.56 -9.57
CA PRO A 133 11.20 -8.80 -9.58
C PRO A 133 10.79 -9.20 -11.01
N LEU A 134 10.53 -10.50 -11.20
CA LEU A 134 9.97 -11.02 -12.46
C LEU A 134 8.46 -10.74 -12.62
N GLN A 135 7.76 -10.62 -11.49
CA GLN A 135 6.31 -10.33 -11.43
C GLN A 135 6.08 -8.83 -11.23
N GLN A 136 4.87 -8.35 -11.56
CA GLN A 136 4.53 -6.95 -11.31
C GLN A 136 4.58 -6.63 -9.81
N PRO A 137 5.15 -5.49 -9.40
CA PRO A 137 5.23 -5.10 -8.00
C PRO A 137 3.88 -5.13 -7.26
N ASP A 138 2.80 -4.68 -7.89
CA ASP A 138 1.46 -4.63 -7.29
C ASP A 138 0.90 -6.04 -7.00
N GLU A 139 1.18 -7.03 -7.85
CA GLU A 139 0.78 -8.42 -7.61
C GLU A 139 1.55 -9.03 -6.42
N ILE A 140 2.85 -8.73 -6.33
CA ILE A 140 3.67 -9.20 -5.20
C ILE A 140 3.17 -8.59 -3.90
N ILE A 141 2.93 -7.28 -3.86
CA ILE A 141 2.38 -6.63 -2.67
C ILE A 141 1.02 -7.21 -2.29
N ASN A 142 0.11 -7.36 -3.24
CA ASN A 142 -1.21 -7.93 -2.97
C ASN A 142 -1.17 -9.38 -2.46
N ARG A 143 -0.17 -10.17 -2.85
CA ARG A 143 0.03 -11.52 -2.28
C ARG A 143 0.56 -11.47 -0.84
N ILE A 144 1.44 -10.52 -0.53
CA ILE A 144 2.07 -10.39 0.80
C ILE A 144 1.11 -9.76 1.82
N LEU A 145 0.44 -8.69 1.41
CA LEU A 145 -0.56 -7.97 2.18
C LEU A 145 -1.61 -7.42 1.22
N PRO A 146 -2.73 -8.14 1.04
CA PRO A 146 -3.82 -7.72 0.15
C PRO A 146 -4.30 -6.30 0.45
N GLU A 147 -4.56 -5.54 -0.61
CA GLU A 147 -5.06 -4.18 -0.52
C GLU A 147 -6.38 -4.09 0.25
N SER A 148 -7.27 -5.09 0.18
CA SER A 148 -8.51 -5.11 0.98
C SER A 148 -8.25 -5.09 2.49
N LEU A 149 -7.11 -5.63 2.91
CA LEU A 149 -6.78 -5.79 4.32
C LEU A 149 -5.94 -4.65 4.89
N HIS A 150 -5.40 -3.76 4.06
CA HIS A 150 -4.47 -2.72 4.52
C HIS A 150 -5.04 -1.86 5.66
N GLN A 151 -6.36 -1.60 5.65
CA GLN A 151 -7.06 -0.81 6.66
C GLN A 151 -7.07 -1.44 8.07
N TYR A 152 -6.81 -2.75 8.19
CA TYR A 152 -6.68 -3.43 9.48
C TYR A 152 -5.26 -3.33 10.06
N PHE A 153 -4.26 -3.06 9.22
CA PHE A 153 -2.86 -2.93 9.62
C PHE A 153 -2.41 -1.47 9.71
N PHE A 154 -2.97 -0.60 8.88
CA PHE A 154 -2.65 0.83 8.81
C PHE A 154 -3.91 1.65 9.10
N PHE A 155 -4.17 1.89 10.38
CA PHE A 155 -5.33 2.67 10.82
C PHE A 155 -4.92 3.82 11.74
N ASP A 156 -5.72 4.87 11.69
CA ASP A 156 -5.67 5.92 12.70
C ASP A 156 -6.48 5.47 13.91
N GLY A 157 -5.88 5.52 15.10
CA GLY A 157 -6.53 5.13 16.35
C GLY A 157 -7.81 5.93 16.63
N GLU A 158 -7.90 7.16 16.12
CA GLU A 158 -9.11 7.99 16.25
C GLU A 158 -10.30 7.47 15.43
N HIS A 159 -10.04 6.72 14.36
CA HIS A 159 -11.05 6.28 13.40
C HIS A 159 -11.28 4.76 13.44
N ILE A 160 -10.72 4.08 14.45
CA ILE A 160 -10.79 2.62 14.58
C ILE A 160 -12.24 2.12 14.68
N ASP A 161 -13.09 2.82 15.44
CA ASP A 161 -14.49 2.44 15.64
C ASP A 161 -15.29 2.42 14.34
N HIS A 162 -15.00 3.35 13.42
CA HIS A 162 -15.68 3.43 12.12
C HIS A 162 -15.29 2.25 11.22
N ILE A 163 -14.03 1.80 11.28
CA ILE A 163 -13.56 0.60 10.55
C ILE A 163 -14.31 -0.64 11.03
N PHE A 164 -14.49 -0.81 12.34
CA PHE A 164 -15.20 -1.98 12.89
C PHE A 164 -16.72 -1.91 12.73
N ARG A 165 -17.31 -0.72 12.67
CA ARG A 165 -18.76 -0.55 12.46
C ARG A 165 -19.16 -0.62 10.98
N ALA A 166 -18.43 0.02 10.07
CA ALA A 166 -18.73 -0.02 8.64
C ALA A 166 -18.53 -1.44 8.05
N ASN A 167 -17.54 -2.19 8.53
CA ASN A 167 -17.28 -3.57 8.11
C ASN A 167 -18.19 -4.62 8.79
N LYS A 168 -19.17 -4.24 9.62
CA LYS A 168 -20.25 -5.18 9.99
C LYS A 168 -21.17 -5.49 8.81
N GLN A 169 -21.22 -4.64 7.78
CA GLN A 169 -21.98 -4.87 6.55
C GLN A 169 -21.15 -5.56 5.44
N SER A 170 -19.81 -5.50 5.47
CA SER A 170 -18.91 -6.22 4.55
C SER A 170 -17.90 -7.05 5.33
N ASN A 171 -18.15 -8.36 5.36
CA ASN A 171 -17.51 -9.39 6.17
C ASN A 171 -15.97 -9.27 6.27
N ILE A 172 -15.47 -8.85 7.43
CA ILE A 172 -14.07 -9.06 7.86
C ILE A 172 -13.63 -10.52 7.62
N ALA A 173 -14.55 -11.46 7.86
CA ALA A 173 -14.38 -12.90 7.62
C ALA A 173 -14.10 -13.26 6.15
N GLU A 174 -14.62 -12.48 5.22
CA GLU A 174 -14.48 -12.71 3.77
C GLU A 174 -13.14 -12.17 3.26
N ASP A 175 -12.68 -11.05 3.80
CA ASP A 175 -11.33 -10.54 3.55
C ASP A 175 -10.27 -11.42 4.22
N THR A 176 -10.54 -11.99 5.40
CA THR A 176 -9.64 -13.00 6.01
C THR A 176 -9.61 -14.31 5.24
N LYS A 177 -10.75 -14.75 4.68
CA LYS A 177 -10.80 -15.91 3.78
C LYS A 177 -10.00 -15.69 2.49
N GLU A 178 -9.90 -14.44 2.02
CA GLU A 178 -9.06 -14.07 0.88
C GLU A 178 -7.57 -14.22 1.22
N LEU A 179 -7.15 -13.74 2.39
CA LEU A 179 -5.78 -13.91 2.90
C LEU A 179 -5.39 -15.39 3.06
N LEU A 180 -6.30 -16.20 3.61
CA LEU A 180 -6.06 -17.62 3.86
C LEU A 180 -6.17 -18.49 2.60
N GLY A 181 -6.44 -17.89 1.42
CA GLY A 181 -6.62 -18.62 0.16
C GLY A 181 -7.89 -19.48 0.10
N VAL A 182 -8.77 -19.38 1.09
CA VAL A 182 -10.00 -20.17 1.19
C VAL A 182 -10.97 -19.83 0.06
N LYS A 183 -10.96 -18.57 -0.43
CA LYS A 183 -11.75 -18.18 -1.61
C LYS A 183 -11.40 -18.98 -2.88
N VAL A 184 -10.18 -19.50 -3.01
CA VAL A 184 -9.81 -20.36 -4.16
C VAL A 184 -10.50 -21.72 -4.03
N LEU A 185 -10.53 -22.26 -2.82
CA LEU A 185 -11.21 -23.52 -2.51
C LEU A 185 -12.73 -23.38 -2.68
N ASP A 186 -13.30 -22.27 -2.20
CA ASP A 186 -14.73 -21.98 -2.36
C ASP A 186 -15.13 -21.88 -3.84
N ARG A 187 -14.33 -21.18 -4.66
CA ARG A 187 -14.54 -21.10 -6.11
C ARG A 187 -14.43 -22.45 -6.80
N ALA A 188 -13.46 -23.28 -6.41
CA ALA A 188 -13.31 -24.64 -6.95
C ALA A 188 -14.54 -25.50 -6.61
N ILE A 189 -15.04 -25.41 -5.37
CA ILE A 189 -16.26 -26.10 -4.94
C ILE A 189 -17.47 -25.64 -5.74
N GLU A 190 -17.63 -24.33 -5.97
CA GLU A 190 -18.73 -23.80 -6.80
C GLU A 190 -18.66 -24.29 -8.25
N HIS A 191 -17.47 -24.26 -8.86
CA HIS A 191 -17.27 -24.78 -10.20
C HIS A 191 -17.67 -26.27 -10.31
N LEU A 192 -17.22 -27.10 -9.35
CA LEU A 192 -17.60 -28.51 -9.28
C LEU A 192 -19.10 -28.72 -9.07
N LYS A 193 -19.74 -27.92 -8.20
CA LYS A 193 -21.19 -27.95 -7.99
C LYS A 193 -21.97 -27.58 -9.25
N LYS A 194 -21.50 -26.57 -10.00
CA LYS A 194 -22.10 -26.12 -11.27
C LYS A 194 -21.99 -27.21 -12.34
N GLN A 195 -20.82 -27.83 -12.49
CA GLN A 195 -20.61 -28.96 -13.40
C GLN A 195 -21.50 -30.16 -13.04
N ARG A 196 -21.63 -30.49 -11.75
CA ARG A 196 -22.54 -31.55 -11.29
C ARG A 196 -24.01 -31.27 -11.64
N LYS A 197 -24.46 -30.02 -11.55
CA LYS A 197 -25.83 -29.64 -11.97
C LYS A 197 -26.01 -29.80 -13.48
N LEU A 198 -25.05 -29.34 -14.29
CA LEU A 198 -25.06 -29.49 -15.75
C LEU A 198 -25.13 -30.97 -16.16
N TYR A 199 -24.30 -31.82 -15.56
CA TYR A 199 -24.30 -33.27 -15.84
C TYR A 199 -25.64 -33.94 -15.51
N LYS A 200 -26.28 -33.57 -14.39
CA LYS A 200 -27.62 -34.07 -14.02
C LYS A 200 -28.72 -33.62 -14.98
N MET A 201 -28.58 -32.44 -15.59
CA MET A 201 -29.53 -31.95 -16.60
C MET A 201 -29.34 -32.65 -17.95
N SER A 202 -28.10 -32.92 -18.35
CA SER A 202 -27.77 -33.66 -19.58
C SER A 202 -28.18 -35.14 -19.48
N GLY A 203 -27.99 -35.79 -18.33
CA GLY A 203 -28.43 -37.18 -18.11
C GLY A 203 -29.95 -37.38 -18.17
N LYS A 204 -30.75 -36.34 -17.86
CA LYS A 204 -32.22 -36.39 -18.02
C LYS A 204 -32.68 -36.29 -19.47
N LYS A 205 -31.85 -35.76 -20.39
CA LYS A 205 -32.18 -35.68 -21.82
C LYS A 205 -31.90 -36.98 -22.60
N LEU A 206 -31.13 -37.92 -22.03
CA LEU A 206 -30.79 -39.21 -22.64
C LEU A 206 -31.72 -40.36 -22.20
N ALA A 207 -32.74 -40.07 -21.38
CA ALA A 207 -33.68 -41.05 -20.85
C ALA A 207 -35.09 -40.94 -21.46
N ILE A 208 -35.20 -40.40 -22.68
CA ILE A 208 -36.43 -40.36 -23.50
C ILE A 208 -36.14 -41.08 -24.81
#